data_AF-A0A940CJM8-F1
#
_entry.id   AF-A0A940CJM8-F1
#
_cell.length_a   1.000
_cell.length_b   1.000
_cell.length_c   1.000
_cell.angle_alpha   90.00
_cell.angle_beta   90.00
_cell.angle_gamma   90.00
#
_symmetry.space_group_name_H-M   'P 1'
#
loop_
_entity.id
_entity.type
_entity.pdbx_description
1 polymer ?
#
loop_
_entity_poly.entity_id
_entity_poly.type
_entity_poly.pdbx_seq_one_letter_code
_entity_poly.pdbx_strand_id
1 'polypeptide(L)' 'MKPLSQTLFWLGIISIPFSWMMWHFGTEIEIGTQVMKNLQDPILRNILLEAHAERWGIFVATWPVTLLVLSYILEKKSK' A
#
# COMPACT_ATOMS: atom_id res chain seq x y z
N MET A 1 -0.49 -24.91 -9.70
CA MET A 1 -1.14 -23.66 -9.28
C MET A 1 -2.13 -23.22 -10.33
N LYS A 2 -3.36 -22.87 -9.94
CA LYS A 2 -4.30 -22.21 -10.86
C LYS A 2 -3.70 -20.89 -11.35
N PRO A 3 -4.02 -20.44 -12.58
CA PRO A 3 -3.44 -19.21 -13.13
C PRO A 3 -3.64 -18.01 -12.21
N LEU A 4 -4.81 -17.89 -11.57
CA LEU A 4 -5.11 -16.82 -10.62
C LEU A 4 -4.22 -16.86 -9.36
N SER A 5 -4.00 -18.04 -8.76
CA SER A 5 -3.14 -18.19 -7.58
C SER A 5 -1.69 -17.86 -7.93
N GLN A 6 -1.21 -18.32 -9.08
CA GLN A 6 0.13 -18.03 -9.58
C GLN A 6 0.33 -16.53 -9.82
N THR A 7 -0.64 -15.85 -10.44
CA THR A 7 -0.58 -14.39 -10.65
C THR A 7 -0.47 -13.64 -9.32
N LEU A 8 -1.31 -13.99 -8.34
CA LEU A 8 -1.29 -13.34 -7.02
C LEU A 8 0.01 -13.60 -6.27
N PHE A 9 0.60 -14.79 -6.42
CA PHE A 9 1.88 -15.11 -5.84
C PHE A 9 3.00 -14.22 -6.40
N TRP A 10 3.09 -14.12 -7.73
CA TRP A 10 4.09 -13.28 -8.39
C TRP A 10 3.87 -11.79 -8.12
N LEU A 11 2.62 -11.32 -8.13
CA LEU A 11 2.30 -9.95 -7.70
C LEU A 11 2.68 -9.72 -6.24
N GLY A 12 2.50 -10.69 -5.36
CA GLY A 12 2.94 -10.64 -3.97
C GLY A 12 4.45 -10.45 -3.85
N ILE A 13 5.25 -11.23 -4.58
CA ILE A 13 6.72 -11.08 -4.60
C ILE A 13 7.12 -9.70 -5.14
N ILE A 14 6.56 -9.30 -6.28
CA ILE A 14 6.86 -8.00 -6.90
C ILE A 14 6.45 -6.86 -5.97
N SER A 15 5.36 -7.01 -5.22
CA SER A 15 4.88 -5.96 -4.30
C SER A 15 5.83 -5.68 -3.14
N ILE A 16 6.81 -6.54 -2.83
CA ILE A 16 7.78 -6.32 -1.75
C ILE A 16 8.71 -5.12 -2.06
N PRO A 17 9.48 -5.09 -3.16
CA PRO A 17 10.27 -3.92 -3.51
C PRO A 17 9.39 -2.71 -3.84
N PHE A 18 8.20 -2.93 -4.43
CA PHE A 18 7.26 -1.84 -4.70
C PHE A 18 6.71 -1.22 -3.42
N SER A 19 6.45 -1.99 -2.37
CA SER A 19 5.94 -1.46 -1.10
C SER A 19 7.01 -0.61 -0.41
N TRP A 20 8.26 -1.05 -0.45
CA TRP A 20 9.38 -0.25 0.05
C TRP A 20 9.55 1.05 -0.74
N MET A 21 9.48 0.98 -2.07
CA MET A 21 9.54 2.15 -2.96
C MET A 21 8.40 3.13 -2.65
N MET A 22 7.16 2.63 -2.55
CA MET A 22 5.98 3.44 -2.27
C MET A 22 5.99 3.99 -0.83
N TRP A 23 6.60 3.31 0.14
CA TRP A 23 6.85 3.86 1.46
C TRP A 23 7.79 5.06 1.39
N HIS A 24 8.89 4.92 0.64
CA HIS A 24 9.91 5.97 0.52
C HIS A 24 9.39 7.22 -0.21
N PHE A 25 8.64 7.04 -1.30
CA PHE A 25 8.11 8.14 -2.11
C PHE A 25 6.71 8.60 -1.69
N GLY A 26 6.06 7.89 -0.76
CA GLY A 26 4.67 8.10 -0.37
C GLY A 26 4.34 9.50 0.14
N THR A 27 5.31 10.16 0.78
CA THR A 27 5.17 11.55 1.25
C THR A 27 5.11 12.56 0.12
N GLU A 28 5.66 12.23 -1.05
CA GLU A 28 5.72 13.10 -2.24
C GLU A 28 4.65 12.75 -3.28
N ILE A 29 4.10 11.53 -3.25
CA ILE A 29 3.04 11.10 -4.16
C ILE A 29 1.76 11.87 -3.85
N GLU A 30 1.48 12.88 -4.68
CA GLU A 30 0.60 14.03 -4.41
C GLU A 30 -0.91 13.76 -4.23
N ILE A 31 -1.35 12.55 -3.89
CA ILE A 31 -2.77 12.20 -3.82
C ILE A 31 -3.46 12.85 -2.61
N GLY A 32 -2.78 12.96 -1.47
CA GLY A 32 -3.29 13.65 -0.27
C GLY A 32 -3.08 15.17 -0.29
N THR A 33 -2.12 15.66 -1.07
CA THR A 33 -1.64 17.04 -1.00
C THR A 33 -2.62 18.04 -1.59
N GLN A 34 -3.49 17.65 -2.53
CA GLN A 34 -4.49 18.58 -3.09
C GLN A 34 -5.50 19.09 -2.06
N VAL A 35 -6.03 18.20 -1.20
CA VAL A 35 -6.98 18.59 -0.14
C VAL A 35 -6.27 19.41 0.94
N MET A 36 -5.01 19.07 1.22
CA MET A 36 -4.21 19.62 2.31
C MET A 36 -3.57 20.97 1.95
N LYS A 37 -3.30 21.23 0.66
CA LYS A 37 -2.80 22.51 0.14
C LYS A 37 -3.78 23.66 0.38
N ASN A 38 -5.08 23.38 0.47
CA ASN A 38 -6.13 24.38 0.70
C ASN A 38 -6.37 24.71 2.17
N LEU A 39 -5.68 24.04 3.11
CA LEU A 39 -5.80 24.32 4.54
C LEU A 39 -5.01 25.59 4.90
N GLN A 40 -5.72 26.59 5.41
CA GLN A 40 -5.13 27.85 5.86
C GLN A 40 -4.36 27.72 7.18
N ASP A 41 -4.80 26.80 8.06
CA ASP A 41 -4.13 26.56 9.35
C ASP A 41 -2.92 25.63 9.19
N PRO A 42 -1.68 26.12 9.43
CA PRO A 42 -0.47 25.33 9.28
C PRO A 42 -0.36 24.20 10.31
N ILE A 43 -0.93 24.35 11.51
CA ILE A 43 -0.83 23.33 12.57
C ILE A 43 -1.68 22.12 12.18
N LEU A 44 -2.94 22.36 11.83
CA LEU A 44 -3.85 21.31 11.37
C LEU A 44 -3.31 20.59 10.13
N ARG A 45 -2.73 21.35 9.17
CA ARG A 45 -2.13 20.78 7.96
C ARG A 45 -1.02 19.79 8.30
N ASN A 46 -0.12 20.14 9.21
CA ASN A 46 1.01 19.29 9.56
C ASN A 46 0.57 18.00 10.26
N ILE A 47 -0.37 18.09 11.20
CA ILE A 47 -0.93 16.91 11.90
C ILE A 47 -1.57 15.94 10.90
N LEU A 48 -2.34 16.47 9.95
CA LEU A 48 -2.99 15.63 8.95
C LEU A 48 -1.97 15.01 7.97
N LEU A 49 -0.85 15.68 7.66
CA LEU A 49 0.19 15.17 6.77
C LEU A 49 0.91 14.00 7.42
N GLU A 50 1.22 14.13 8.71
CA GLU A 50 1.79 13.07 9.53
C GLU A 50 0.86 11.86 9.61
N ALA A 51 -0.42 12.08 9.96
CA ALA A 51 -1.42 11.01 10.00
C ALA A 51 -1.64 10.34 8.63
N HIS A 52 -1.53 11.09 7.53
CA HIS A 52 -1.60 10.54 6.18
C HIS A 52 -0.37 9.67 5.86
N ALA A 53 0.83 10.14 6.20
CA ALA A 53 2.07 9.38 5.98
C ALA A 53 2.07 8.05 6.75
N GLU A 54 1.60 8.05 8.01
CA GLU A 54 1.46 6.82 8.80
C GLU A 54 0.49 5.83 8.17
N ARG A 55 -0.70 6.30 7.77
CA ARG A 55 -1.72 5.44 7.13
C ARG A 55 -1.28 4.91 5.77
N TRP A 56 -0.57 5.74 5.00
CA TRP A 56 0.02 5.35 3.73
C TRP A 56 1.02 4.22 3.94
N GLY A 57 1.88 4.36 4.95
CA GLY A 57 2.83 3.35 5.32
C GLY A 57 2.18 2.00 5.64
N ILE A 58 1.13 2.00 6.46
CA ILE A 58 0.35 0.80 6.79
C ILE A 58 -0.28 0.19 5.52
N PHE A 59 -0.93 1.02 4.70
CA PHE A 59 -1.58 0.56 3.48
C PHE A 59 -0.60 -0.16 2.55
N VAL A 60 0.54 0.45 2.27
CA VAL A 60 1.55 -0.08 1.37
C VAL A 60 2.24 -1.32 1.95
N ALA A 61 2.48 -1.36 3.26
CA ALA A 61 3.08 -2.52 3.94
C ALA A 61 2.18 -3.77 3.89
N THR A 62 0.85 -3.60 3.77
CA THR A 62 -0.07 -4.75 3.71
C THR A 62 -0.09 -5.47 2.37
N TRP A 63 0.30 -4.82 1.27
CA TRP A 63 0.16 -5.39 -0.09
C TRP A 63 0.80 -6.78 -0.25
N PRO A 64 2.06 -7.03 0.17
CA PRO A 64 2.70 -8.33 -0.05
C PRO A 64 2.00 -9.43 0.74
N VAL A 65 1.68 -9.16 2.00
CA VAL A 65 1.02 -10.14 2.87
C VAL A 65 -0.36 -10.49 2.31
N THR A 66 -1.16 -9.51 1.92
CA THR A 66 -2.49 -9.74 1.36
C THR A 66 -2.43 -10.60 0.09
N LEU A 67 -1.54 -10.25 -0.85
CA LEU A 67 -1.42 -10.99 -2.13
C LEU A 67 -0.93 -12.42 -1.93
N LEU A 68 0.07 -12.62 -1.06
CA LEU A 68 0.61 -13.95 -0.77
C LEU A 68 -0.41 -14.82 -0.02
N VAL A 69 -1.12 -14.28 0.98
CA VAL A 69 -2.17 -15.01 1.70
C VAL A 69 -3.31 -15.39 0.76
N LEU A 70 -3.76 -14.48 -0.13
CA LEU A 70 -4.78 -14.79 -1.12
C LEU A 70 -4.33 -15.88 -2.10
N SER A 71 -3.06 -15.85 -2.54
CA SER A 71 -2.51 -16.89 -3.40
C SER A 71 -2.60 -18.27 -2.74
N TYR A 72 -2.27 -18.35 -1.44
CA TYR A 72 -2.33 -19.57 -0.64
C TYR A 72 -3.77 -20.07 -0.43
N ILE A 73 -4.69 -19.18 -0.04
CA ILE A 73 -6.11 -19.54 0.16
C ILE A 73 -6.73 -20.09 -1.13
N LEU A 74 -6.44 -19.45 -2.27
CA LEU A 74 -6.97 -19.87 -3.56
C LEU A 74 -6.40 -21.20 -4.04
N GLU A 75 -5.13 -21.46 -3.80
CA GLU A 75 -4.53 -22.76 -4.10
C GLU A 75 -5.13 -23.85 -3.19
N LYS A 76 -5.32 -23.56 -1.90
CA LYS A 76 -5.92 -24.50 -0.94
C LYS A 76 -7.38 -24.83 -1.28
N LYS A 77 -8.19 -23.83 -1.64
CA LYS A 77 -9.60 -24.02 -2.03
C LYS A 77 -9.75 -24.76 -3.37
N SER A 78 -8.66 -24.81 -4.14
CA SER A 78 -8.63 -25.47 -5.44
C SER A 78 -8.24 -26.95 -5.39
N LYS A 79 -7.71 -27.43 -4.26
CA LYS A 79 -7.46 -28.84 -4.00
C LYS A 79 -8.71 -29.47 -3.40
#